data_AF-A0A5C0SKU7-F1
#
_entry.id   AF-A0A5C0SKU7-F1
#
_cell.length_a   1.000
_cell.length_b   1.000
_cell.length_c   1.000
_cell.angle_alpha   90.00
_cell.angle_beta   90.00
_cell.angle_gamma   90.00
#
_symmetry.space_group_name_H-M   'P 1'
#
loop_
_entity.id
_entity.type
_entity.pdbx_description
1 polymer ?
#
loop_
_entity_poly.entity_id
_entity_poly.type
_entity_poly.pdbx_seq_one_letter_code
_entity_poly.pdbx_strand_id
1 'polypeptide(L)'
;MRRSNKKRLIPLTLALVLAMVGAALAVPTINVHFQELDAGNGGMPQTVHHAYIDWTLSNDAQYVTSATITLTDNQGTKVGTGSDTVYLIIDGQKYLATYSGSTGVYTVDFTNNGLNNGISLDNNNLNTVTVVFQGQTVSP
;
A
#
# COMPACT_ATOMS: atom_id res chain seq x y z
N MET A 1 49.65 -67.98 32.69
CA MET A 1 48.74 -67.77 31.53
C MET A 1 48.35 -66.29 31.47
N ARG A 2 48.49 -65.62 30.31
CA ARG A 2 48.37 -64.15 30.16
C ARG A 2 47.20 -63.82 29.21
N ARG A 3 46.26 -62.97 29.71
CA ARG A 3 45.33 -61.98 29.05
C ARG A 3 44.34 -62.43 27.96
N SER A 4 43.05 -62.02 28.07
CA SER A 4 42.54 -60.75 27.49
C SER A 4 41.04 -60.52 27.77
N ASN A 5 40.69 -59.40 28.43
CA ASN A 5 39.32 -58.89 28.46
C ASN A 5 39.11 -58.04 27.21
N LYS A 6 38.49 -58.63 26.18
CA LYS A 6 38.11 -57.93 24.94
C LYS A 6 36.62 -57.55 25.02
N LYS A 7 36.36 -56.27 24.73
CA LYS A 7 35.10 -55.70 24.21
C LYS A 7 34.01 -55.40 25.25
N ARG A 8 33.87 -54.12 25.60
CA ARG A 8 32.59 -53.36 25.66
C ARG A 8 32.90 -51.89 25.91
N LEU A 9 33.41 -51.22 24.87
CA LEU A 9 33.63 -49.76 24.84
C LEU A 9 32.67 -49.10 23.84
N ILE A 10 31.46 -49.62 23.75
CA ILE A 10 30.38 -49.10 22.91
C ILE A 10 29.19 -48.92 23.85
N PRO A 11 29.16 -47.81 24.62
CA PRO A 11 28.00 -46.94 24.41
C PRO A 11 28.23 -45.44 24.66
N LEU A 12 29.43 -44.99 25.06
CA LEU A 12 29.59 -43.60 25.47
C LEU A 12 29.74 -42.63 24.28
N THR A 13 30.48 -43.05 23.25
CA THR A 13 30.66 -42.27 22.02
C THR A 13 29.38 -42.23 21.18
N LEU A 14 28.63 -43.34 21.14
CA LEU A 14 27.34 -43.39 20.45
C LEU A 14 26.29 -42.49 21.12
N ALA A 15 26.24 -42.47 22.45
CA ALA A 15 25.37 -41.58 23.20
C ALA A 15 25.72 -40.10 22.99
N LEU A 16 27.02 -39.78 22.90
CA LEU A 16 27.48 -38.42 22.63
C LEU A 16 27.08 -37.94 21.23
N VAL A 17 27.22 -38.80 20.21
CA VAL A 17 26.79 -38.48 18.84
C VAL A 17 25.27 -38.28 18.77
N LEU A 18 24.50 -39.10 19.48
CA LEU A 18 23.03 -38.96 19.52
C LEU A 18 22.59 -37.68 20.26
N ALA A 19 23.31 -37.28 21.32
CA ALA A 19 23.06 -36.03 22.04
C ALA A 19 23.43 -34.79 21.21
N MET A 20 24.47 -34.85 20.36
CA MET A 20 24.80 -33.75 19.44
C MET A 20 23.77 -33.62 18.30
N VAL A 21 23.17 -34.72 17.84
CA VAL A 21 22.08 -34.69 16.83
C VAL A 21 20.77 -34.15 17.42
N GLY A 22 20.52 -34.35 18.72
CA GLY A 22 19.34 -33.85 19.43
C GLY A 22 19.41 -32.37 19.86
N ALA A 23 20.58 -31.72 19.74
CA ALA A 23 20.74 -30.29 20.05
C ALA A 23 20.43 -29.37 18.86
N ALA A 24 20.01 -29.92 17.73
CA ALA A 24 19.52 -29.14 16.61
C ALA A 24 18.05 -28.78 16.83
N LEU A 25 17.75 -27.48 16.73
CA LEU A 25 16.42 -26.86 16.64
C LEU A 25 15.80 -26.30 17.94
N ALA A 26 16.60 -25.70 18.82
CA ALA A 26 16.11 -24.51 19.51
C ALA A 26 16.21 -23.32 18.52
N VAL A 27 15.34 -23.31 17.50
CA VAL A 27 15.22 -22.14 16.61
C VAL A 27 14.57 -21.04 17.45
N PRO A 28 15.24 -19.90 17.69
CA PRO A 28 14.61 -18.81 18.40
C PRO A 28 13.41 -18.32 17.58
N THR A 29 12.21 -18.45 18.15
CA THR A 29 11.01 -17.82 17.62
C THR A 29 11.16 -16.31 17.80
N ILE A 30 11.43 -15.61 16.70
CA ILE A 30 11.42 -14.15 16.66
C ILE A 30 9.96 -13.70 16.58
N ASN A 31 9.41 -13.24 17.71
CA ASN A 31 8.10 -12.59 17.73
C ASN A 31 8.27 -11.10 17.42
N VAL A 32 8.14 -10.75 16.14
CA VAL A 32 8.10 -9.35 15.71
C VAL A 32 6.73 -8.78 16.07
N HIS A 33 6.69 -7.81 16.97
CA HIS A 33 5.50 -7.04 17.25
C HIS A 33 5.54 -5.82 16.34
N PHE A 34 4.74 -5.82 15.28
CA PHE A 34 4.54 -4.63 14.48
C PHE A 34 3.63 -3.70 15.27
N GLN A 35 4.21 -2.63 15.82
CA GLN A 35 3.41 -1.54 16.35
C GLN A 35 2.88 -0.77 15.15
N GLU A 36 1.56 -0.75 14.99
CA GLU A 36 0.91 0.15 14.04
C GLU A 36 1.35 1.59 14.34
N LEU A 37 1.41 2.43 13.31
CA LEU A 37 1.77 3.84 13.41
C LEU A 37 0.64 4.64 14.10
N ASP A 38 0.09 4.15 15.22
CA ASP A 38 -1.04 4.76 15.95
C ASP A 38 -1.39 4.10 17.31
N ALA A 39 -0.61 3.16 17.84
CA ALA A 39 -1.03 2.38 19.02
C ALA A 39 -0.98 3.14 20.37
N GLY A 40 -1.20 4.46 20.36
CA GLY A 40 -1.05 5.36 21.51
C GLY A 40 -2.33 6.08 21.89
N ASN A 41 -2.79 7.03 21.07
CA ASN A 41 -3.96 7.87 21.36
C ASN A 41 -4.21 8.90 20.23
N GLY A 42 -4.76 8.46 19.10
CA GLY A 42 -5.31 9.36 18.09
C GLY A 42 -4.65 9.18 16.74
N GLY A 43 -5.36 8.46 15.87
CA GLY A 43 -5.03 8.32 14.46
C GLY A 43 -4.61 9.63 13.85
N MET A 44 -3.69 9.54 12.88
CA MET A 44 -3.28 10.70 12.11
C MET A 44 -4.55 11.43 11.67
N PRO A 45 -4.80 12.66 12.18
CA PRO A 45 -6.09 13.30 11.98
C PRO A 45 -6.31 13.44 10.48
N GLN A 46 -7.30 12.71 9.98
CA GLN A 46 -7.71 12.79 8.58
C GLN A 46 -8.49 14.08 8.42
N THR A 47 -7.84 15.11 7.88
CA THR A 47 -8.49 16.38 7.54
C THR A 47 -9.46 16.21 6.36
N VAL A 48 -9.23 15.19 5.53
CA VAL A 48 -10.07 14.87 4.38
C VAL A 48 -11.07 13.79 4.77
N HIS A 49 -12.35 14.06 4.56
CA HIS A 49 -13.42 13.10 4.81
C HIS A 49 -14.12 12.65 3.54
N HIS A 50 -14.16 13.52 2.52
CA HIS A 50 -14.85 13.24 1.27
C HIS A 50 -13.97 13.66 0.08
N ALA A 51 -14.10 12.92 -1.02
CA ALA A 51 -13.53 13.29 -2.31
C ALA A 51 -14.64 13.29 -3.36
N TYR A 52 -14.74 14.36 -4.14
CA TYR A 52 -15.65 14.45 -5.28
C TYR A 52 -14.83 14.43 -6.56
N ILE A 53 -15.28 13.66 -7.56
CA ILE A 53 -14.58 13.52 -8.83
C ILE A 53 -15.50 13.97 -9.96
N ASP A 54 -15.08 15.02 -10.66
CA ASP A 54 -15.70 15.49 -11.89
C ASP A 54 -14.86 15.07 -13.10
N TRP A 55 -15.49 14.49 -14.11
CA TRP A 55 -14.80 13.97 -15.29
C TRP A 55 -14.97 14.92 -16.48
N THR A 56 -13.87 15.21 -17.16
CA THR A 56 -13.89 15.91 -18.45
C THR A 56 -13.82 14.90 -19.57
N LEU A 57 -14.77 14.99 -20.49
CA LEU A 57 -14.84 14.12 -21.67
C LEU A 57 -14.19 14.79 -22.88
N SER A 58 -13.75 13.98 -23.83
CA SER A 58 -13.39 14.42 -25.18
C SER A 58 -14.64 14.95 -25.92
N ASN A 59 -14.42 15.72 -26.99
CA ASN A 59 -15.51 16.34 -27.76
C ASN A 59 -16.50 15.31 -28.35
N ASP A 60 -16.02 14.11 -28.64
CA ASP A 60 -16.80 12.98 -29.15
C ASP A 60 -17.31 12.05 -28.04
N ALA A 61 -17.03 12.37 -26.77
CA ALA A 61 -17.40 11.61 -25.58
C ALA A 61 -16.94 10.15 -25.57
N GLN A 62 -15.89 9.81 -26.33
CA GLN A 62 -15.30 8.47 -26.34
C GLN A 62 -14.24 8.27 -25.24
N TYR A 63 -13.66 9.37 -24.74
CA TYR A 63 -12.58 9.33 -23.77
C TYR A 63 -12.81 10.29 -22.61
N VAL A 64 -12.31 9.90 -21.43
CA VAL A 64 -12.09 10.81 -20.30
C VAL A 64 -10.69 11.40 -20.43
N THR A 65 -10.61 12.72 -20.62
CA THR A 65 -9.35 13.44 -20.87
C THR A 65 -8.72 13.96 -19.58
N SER A 66 -9.54 14.34 -18.60
CA SER A 66 -9.07 14.75 -17.27
C SER A 66 -10.10 14.46 -16.18
N ALA A 67 -9.64 14.47 -14.94
CA ALA A 67 -10.48 14.38 -13.74
C ALA A 67 -10.14 15.53 -12.79
N THR A 68 -11.17 16.18 -12.24
CA THR A 68 -11.03 17.17 -11.18
C THR A 68 -11.48 16.55 -9.87
N ILE A 69 -10.60 16.58 -8.88
CA ILE A 69 -10.79 16.02 -7.55
C ILE A 69 -10.92 17.18 -6.57
N THR A 70 -12.06 17.24 -5.89
CA THR A 70 -12.31 18.17 -4.80
C THR A 70 -12.32 17.41 -3.49
N LEU A 71 -11.40 17.74 -2.58
CA LEU A 71 -11.34 17.14 -1.25
C LEU A 71 -12.04 18.05 -0.27
N THR A 72 -12.87 17.49 0.62
CA THR A 72 -13.54 18.28 1.68
C THR A 72 -13.42 17.63 3.06
N ASP A 73 -13.51 18.45 4.09
CA ASP A 73 -13.70 18.00 5.46
C ASP A 73 -15.13 17.48 5.71
N ASN A 74 -15.47 17.22 6.98
CA ASN A 74 -16.79 16.78 7.42
C ASN A 74 -17.87 17.88 7.35
N GLN A 75 -17.49 19.15 7.19
CA GLN A 75 -18.38 20.29 7.04
C GLN A 75 -18.57 20.70 5.57
N GLY A 76 -17.89 20.01 4.64
CA GLY A 76 -17.92 20.32 3.21
C GLY A 76 -16.98 21.46 2.81
N THR A 77 -16.08 21.89 3.69
CA THR A 77 -15.07 22.90 3.37
C THR A 77 -13.97 22.25 2.53
N LYS A 78 -13.56 22.90 1.44
CA LYS A 78 -12.45 22.42 0.62
C LYS A 78 -11.16 22.36 1.44
N VAL A 79 -10.47 21.23 1.35
CA VAL A 79 -9.20 20.99 2.04
C VAL A 79 -8.15 20.59 1.02
N GLY A 80 -6.89 20.87 1.35
CA GLY A 80 -5.76 20.64 0.47
C GLY A 80 -4.90 21.86 0.28
N THR A 81 -3.63 21.60 0.11
CA THR A 81 -2.55 22.56 -0.08
C THR A 81 -1.69 22.07 -1.25
N GLY A 82 -0.94 22.98 -1.86
CA GLY A 82 -0.03 22.64 -2.97
C GLY A 82 1.12 21.72 -2.59
N SER A 83 1.33 21.46 -1.29
CA SER A 83 2.30 20.49 -0.78
C SER A 83 1.74 19.07 -0.67
N ASP A 84 0.42 18.89 -0.76
CA ASP A 84 -0.19 17.57 -0.61
C ASP A 84 -0.01 16.72 -1.86
N THR A 85 0.23 15.43 -1.66
CA THR A 85 0.28 14.45 -2.74
C THR A 85 -1.04 13.72 -2.85
N VAL A 86 -1.67 13.81 -4.02
CA VAL A 86 -2.97 13.19 -4.32
C VAL A 86 -2.82 12.30 -5.54
N TYR A 87 -3.27 11.05 -5.41
CA TYR A 87 -3.37 10.12 -6.52
C TYR A 87 -4.83 9.76 -6.79
N LEU A 88 -5.15 9.63 -8.07
CA LEU A 88 -6.33 8.93 -8.54
C LEU A 88 -5.90 7.54 -8.98
N ILE A 89 -6.50 6.52 -8.40
CA ILE A 89 -6.26 5.13 -8.78
C ILE A 89 -7.47 4.64 -9.57
N ILE A 90 -7.24 4.20 -10.80
CA ILE A 90 -8.26 3.65 -11.68
C ILE A 90 -7.81 2.27 -12.10
N ASP A 91 -8.58 1.24 -11.74
CA ASP A 91 -8.29 -0.16 -12.07
C ASP A 91 -6.83 -0.58 -11.75
N GLY A 92 -6.35 -0.09 -10.60
CA GLY A 92 -4.99 -0.33 -10.08
C GLY A 92 -3.90 0.55 -10.66
N GLN A 93 -4.18 1.35 -11.69
CA GLN A 93 -3.23 2.31 -12.26
C GLN A 93 -3.26 3.63 -11.48
N LYS A 94 -2.08 4.17 -11.15
CA LYS A 94 -1.93 5.40 -10.38
C LYS A 94 -1.71 6.60 -11.28
N TYR A 95 -2.51 7.64 -11.10
CA TYR A 95 -2.39 8.91 -11.78
C TYR A 95 -2.15 10.02 -10.77
N LEU A 96 -1.08 10.79 -10.95
CA LEU A 96 -0.75 11.89 -10.04
C LEU A 96 -1.61 13.11 -10.37
N ALA A 97 -2.24 13.68 -9.35
CA ALA A 97 -3.02 14.90 -9.48
C ALA A 97 -2.17 16.13 -9.16
N THR A 98 -2.41 17.22 -9.89
CA THR A 98 -1.74 18.50 -9.72
C THR A 98 -2.67 19.48 -9.02
N TYR A 99 -2.19 20.13 -7.96
CA TYR A 99 -2.97 21.11 -7.21
C TYR A 99 -3.05 22.46 -7.92
N SER A 100 -4.25 23.05 -7.94
CA SER A 100 -4.48 24.41 -8.43
C SER A 100 -4.77 25.35 -7.27
N GLY A 101 -3.80 26.21 -6.93
CA GLY A 101 -3.92 27.18 -5.82
C GLY A 101 -5.00 28.25 -6.03
N SER A 102 -5.47 28.47 -7.25
CA SER A 102 -6.54 29.44 -7.54
C SER A 102 -7.94 28.89 -7.26
N THR A 103 -8.13 27.57 -7.35
CA THR A 103 -9.45 26.92 -7.28
C THR A 103 -9.59 25.97 -6.09
N GLY A 104 -8.46 25.59 -5.47
CA GLY A 104 -8.43 24.66 -4.35
C GLY A 104 -8.83 23.25 -4.74
N VAL A 105 -8.52 22.83 -5.97
CA VAL A 105 -8.83 21.49 -6.49
C VAL A 105 -7.58 20.83 -7.04
N TYR A 106 -7.63 19.51 -7.17
CA TYR A 106 -6.58 18.70 -7.78
C TYR A 106 -7.04 18.22 -9.15
N THR A 107 -6.19 18.32 -10.17
CA THR A 107 -6.53 17.89 -11.52
C THR A 107 -5.59 16.78 -11.97
N VAL A 108 -6.16 15.70 -12.47
CA VAL A 108 -5.44 14.65 -13.19
C VAL A 108 -5.66 14.88 -14.67
N ASP A 109 -4.60 15.13 -15.40
CA ASP A 109 -4.62 15.16 -16.86
C ASP A 109 -4.08 13.84 -17.39
N PHE A 110 -4.95 13.03 -17.99
CA PHE A 110 -4.58 11.70 -18.47
C PHE A 110 -3.60 11.76 -19.64
N THR A 111 -3.67 12.82 -20.46
CA THR A 111 -2.76 13.01 -21.59
C THR A 111 -1.35 13.32 -21.11
N ASN A 112 -1.21 14.18 -20.11
CA ASN A 112 0.07 14.46 -19.46
C ASN A 112 0.61 13.28 -18.63
N ASN A 113 -0.25 12.32 -18.27
CA ASN A 113 0.14 11.06 -17.64
C ASN A 113 0.45 9.93 -18.66
N GLY A 114 0.62 10.27 -19.95
CA GLY A 114 1.10 9.34 -20.98
C GLY A 114 0.00 8.58 -21.74
N LEU A 115 -1.27 8.91 -21.53
CA LEU A 115 -2.39 8.37 -22.31
C LEU A 115 -2.74 9.32 -23.45
N ASN A 116 -2.28 9.04 -24.68
CA ASN A 116 -2.42 9.96 -25.83
C ASN A 116 -3.83 10.56 -26.03
N ASN A 117 -4.90 9.80 -25.74
CA ASN A 117 -6.29 10.24 -25.89
C ASN A 117 -7.08 10.29 -24.56
N GLY A 118 -6.44 9.96 -23.44
CA GLY A 118 -7.12 9.72 -22.16
C GLY A 118 -7.63 8.28 -21.98
N ILE A 119 -8.58 8.09 -21.06
CA ILE A 119 -9.15 6.77 -20.72
C ILE A 119 -10.37 6.50 -21.61
N SER A 120 -10.32 5.44 -22.41
CA SER A 120 -11.44 5.05 -23.27
C SER A 120 -12.63 4.53 -22.45
N LEU A 121 -13.83 5.00 -22.81
CA LEU A 121 -15.10 4.60 -22.18
C LEU A 121 -15.68 3.29 -22.74
N ASP A 122 -15.24 2.85 -23.91
CA ASP A 122 -15.85 1.72 -24.65
C ASP A 122 -15.60 0.34 -24.01
N ASN A 123 -14.66 0.23 -23.08
CA ASN A 123 -14.18 -1.05 -22.54
C ASN A 123 -14.29 -1.18 -21.01
N ASN A 124 -15.21 -0.47 -20.36
CA ASN A 124 -15.33 -0.48 -18.89
C ASN A 124 -14.00 -0.16 -18.17
N ASN A 125 -13.20 0.77 -18.67
CA ASN A 125 -11.88 1.10 -18.07
C ASN A 125 -11.97 2.03 -16.84
N LEU A 126 -13.13 2.08 -16.19
CA LEU A 126 -13.45 2.93 -15.03
C LEU A 126 -14.28 2.12 -14.01
N ASN A 127 -13.92 0.86 -13.75
CA ASN A 127 -14.71 0.03 -12.83
C ASN A 127 -14.46 0.39 -11.38
N THR A 128 -13.18 0.58 -11.03
CA THR A 128 -12.74 0.89 -9.68
C THR A 128 -12.02 2.22 -9.68
N VAL A 129 -12.56 3.17 -8.93
CA VAL A 129 -11.98 4.51 -8.77
C VAL A 129 -11.72 4.75 -7.30
N THR A 130 -10.51 5.17 -6.96
CA THR A 130 -10.10 5.41 -5.59
C THR A 130 -9.23 6.64 -5.51
N VAL A 131 -9.52 7.52 -4.57
CA VAL A 131 -8.68 8.70 -4.30
C VAL A 131 -7.76 8.37 -3.13
N VAL A 132 -6.48 8.68 -3.28
CA VAL A 132 -5.49 8.54 -2.22
C VAL A 132 -4.92 9.90 -1.90
N PHE A 133 -5.12 10.35 -0.66
CA PHE A 133 -4.59 11.60 -0.11
C PHE A 133 -3.52 11.27 0.94
N GLN A 134 -2.29 11.76 0.73
CA GLN A 134 -1.16 11.52 1.66
C GLN A 134 -0.99 10.04 2.07
N GLY A 135 -1.25 9.11 1.15
CA GLY A 135 -1.12 7.67 1.39
C GLY A 135 -2.34 7.01 2.04
N GLN A 136 -3.38 7.76 2.38
CA GLN A 136 -4.65 7.22 2.90
C GLN A 136 -5.72 7.21 1.81
N THR A 137 -6.49 6.13 1.76
CA THR A 137 -7.64 6.03 0.84
C THR A 137 -8.76 6.91 1.38
N VAL A 138 -9.29 7.78 0.51
CA VAL A 138 -10.46 8.61 0.77
C VAL A 138 -11.60 8.03 -0.05
N SER A 139 -12.76 7.84 0.58
CA SER A 139 -13.95 7.42 -0.16
C SER A 139 -14.31 8.51 -1.17
N PRO A 140 -14.40 8.18 -2.47
CA PRO A 140 -15.10 9.03 -3.41
C PRO A 140 -16.61 9.05 -3.12
#